data_AF-A0A132PL31-F1
#
_entry.id   AF-A0A132PL31-F1
#
_cell.length_a   1.000
_cell.length_b   1.000
_cell.length_c   1.000
_cell.angle_alpha   90.00
_cell.angle_beta   90.00
_cell.angle_gamma   90.00
#
_symmetry.space_group_name_H-M   'P 1'
#
loop_
_entity.id
_entity.type
_entity.pdbx_description
1 polymer ?
#
loop_
_entity_poly.entity_id
_entity_poly.type
_entity_poly.pdbx_seq_one_letter_code
_entity_poly.pdbx_strand_id
1 'polypeptide(L)'
;MMRRDLESMNGADPWAVVLRARAPLGAPEDFTTSRYLQAAGTAEAMVVELCMPGGADIGAVSVRSVVGHPSTGRAERDVEITLPRGIERISRDEVFTADQAAGLFETFYRTDTIGEDYVLRPVEGYTADGGHVYPET
;
A
#
# COMPACT_ATOMS: atom_id res chain seq x y z
N MET A 1 -4.84 -18.78 1.55
CA MET A 1 -3.58 -18.58 0.80
C MET A 1 -2.93 -17.30 1.28
N MET A 2 -3.53 -16.13 1.00
CA MET A 2 -3.10 -14.80 1.44
C MET A 2 -2.54 -14.70 2.87
N ARG A 3 -3.27 -15.18 3.88
CA ARG A 3 -2.81 -15.14 5.29
C ARG A 3 -1.47 -15.84 5.50
N ARG A 4 -1.28 -17.03 4.91
CA ARG A 4 -0.01 -17.79 5.05
C ARG A 4 1.14 -17.08 4.36
N ASP A 5 0.87 -16.42 3.22
CA ASP A 5 1.89 -15.68 2.50
C ASP A 5 2.35 -14.50 3.37
N LEU A 6 1.42 -13.70 3.92
CA LEU A 6 1.73 -12.60 4.83
C LEU A 6 2.41 -13.05 6.14
N GLU A 7 1.97 -14.16 6.74
CA GLU A 7 2.60 -14.75 7.94
C GLU A 7 4.04 -15.21 7.69
N SER A 8 4.42 -15.51 6.45
CA SER A 8 5.78 -15.96 6.12
C SER A 8 6.76 -14.82 5.84
N MET A 9 6.29 -13.56 5.87
CA MET A 9 7.12 -12.39 5.61
C MET A 9 8.08 -12.10 6.77
N ASN A 10 9.36 -11.91 6.42
CA ASN A 10 10.45 -11.67 7.37
C ASN A 10 11.11 -10.29 7.21
N GLY A 11 10.59 -9.44 6.33
CA GLY A 11 11.12 -8.10 6.01
C GLY A 11 12.41 -8.07 5.17
N ALA A 12 13.11 -9.20 5.00
CA ALA A 12 14.35 -9.29 4.25
C ALA A 12 14.13 -9.71 2.78
N ASP A 13 13.09 -10.49 2.52
CA ASP A 13 12.78 -10.92 1.17
C ASP A 13 12.11 -9.81 0.34
N PRO A 14 12.47 -9.65 -0.94
CA PRO A 14 12.02 -8.53 -1.77
C PRO A 14 10.54 -8.56 -2.17
N TRP A 15 9.81 -9.61 -1.81
CA TRP A 15 8.43 -9.77 -2.26
C TRP A 15 7.48 -9.01 -1.34
N ALA A 16 6.90 -7.95 -1.90
CA ALA A 16 5.61 -7.46 -1.44
C ALA A 16 4.51 -8.40 -1.98
N VAL A 17 3.50 -8.70 -1.18
CA VAL A 17 2.29 -9.35 -1.72
C VAL A 17 1.50 -8.27 -2.44
N VAL A 18 1.21 -8.44 -3.73
CA VAL A 18 0.44 -7.47 -4.53
C VAL A 18 -0.82 -8.13 -5.07
N LEU A 19 -1.97 -7.51 -4.80
CA LEU A 19 -3.24 -7.89 -5.40
C LEU A 19 -3.68 -6.80 -6.38
N ARG A 20 -3.73 -7.11 -7.68
CA ARG A 20 -4.10 -6.17 -8.76
C ARG A 20 -5.11 -6.77 -9.73
N ALA A 21 -5.92 -5.92 -10.36
CA ALA A 21 -6.67 -6.31 -11.55
C ALA A 21 -5.68 -6.69 -12.67
N ARG A 22 -5.87 -7.88 -13.26
CA ARG A 22 -4.98 -8.39 -14.32
C ARG A 22 -5.39 -7.81 -15.66
N ALA A 23 -4.53 -6.96 -16.23
CA ALA A 23 -4.68 -6.51 -17.61
C ALA A 23 -4.56 -7.70 -18.60
N PRO A 24 -5.16 -7.59 -19.80
CA PRO A 24 -4.91 -8.55 -20.87
C PRO A 24 -3.42 -8.71 -21.15
N LEU A 25 -3.00 -9.93 -21.52
CA LEU A 25 -1.59 -10.20 -21.80
C LEU A 25 -1.10 -9.35 -22.98
N GLY A 26 -0.01 -8.61 -22.77
CA GLY A 26 0.59 -7.73 -23.78
C GLY A 26 -0.08 -6.35 -23.92
N ALA A 27 -1.07 -6.03 -23.07
CA ALA A 27 -1.56 -4.65 -22.97
C ALA A 27 -0.44 -3.73 -22.46
N PRO A 28 -0.34 -2.49 -22.99
CA PRO A 28 0.55 -1.48 -22.42
C PRO A 28 0.16 -1.22 -20.96
N GLU A 29 1.14 -0.77 -20.18
CA GLU A 29 0.86 -0.34 -18.81
C GLU A 29 -0.03 0.90 -18.83
N ASP A 30 -1.17 0.82 -18.15
CA ASP A 30 -2.15 1.89 -18.05
C ASP A 30 -2.31 2.30 -16.60
N PHE A 31 -1.60 3.37 -16.22
CA PHE A 31 -1.63 3.90 -14.86
C PHE A 31 -2.95 4.57 -14.49
N THR A 32 -3.82 4.89 -15.47
CA THR A 32 -5.13 5.49 -15.21
C THR A 32 -6.11 4.51 -14.56
N THR A 33 -5.84 3.22 -14.71
CA THR A 33 -6.63 2.13 -14.12
C THR A 33 -5.89 1.39 -13.01
N SER A 34 -4.71 1.87 -12.61
CA SER A 34 -3.91 1.29 -11.54
C SER A 34 -4.70 1.18 -10.25
N ARG A 35 -4.95 -0.08 -9.87
CA ARG A 35 -5.65 -0.45 -8.66
C ARG A 35 -4.98 -1.68 -8.07
N TYR A 36 -4.33 -1.51 -6.93
CA TYR A 36 -3.71 -2.62 -6.23
C TYR A 36 -3.55 -2.37 -4.74
N LEU A 37 -3.50 -3.44 -3.97
CA LEU A 37 -3.11 -3.45 -2.57
C LEU A 37 -1.79 -4.19 -2.42
N GLN A 38 -0.86 -3.66 -1.62
CA GLN A 38 0.38 -4.34 -1.30
C GLN A 38 0.79 -4.25 0.17
N ALA A 39 1.61 -5.20 0.62
CA ALA A 39 2.18 -5.17 1.96
C ALA A 39 3.67 -5.52 1.94
N ALA A 40 4.43 -4.90 2.84
CA ALA A 40 5.87 -5.16 3.04
C ALA A 40 6.24 -5.02 4.53
N GLY A 41 7.19 -5.84 5.01
CA GLY A 41 7.63 -5.87 6.41
C GLY A 41 7.68 -7.30 6.96
N THR A 42 7.54 -7.43 8.28
CA THR A 42 7.44 -8.74 8.96
C THR A 42 5.99 -9.09 9.28
N ALA A 43 5.73 -10.33 9.70
CA ALA A 43 4.40 -10.77 10.11
C ALA A 43 3.81 -9.94 11.27
N GLU A 44 4.64 -9.40 12.16
CA GLU A 44 4.22 -8.60 13.32
C GLU A 44 4.18 -7.10 13.04
N ALA A 45 4.89 -6.64 12.01
CA ALA A 45 4.97 -5.22 11.65
C ALA A 45 5.17 -5.07 10.13
N MET A 46 4.08 -4.76 9.44
CA MET A 46 4.07 -4.47 8.01
C MET A 46 3.36 -3.16 7.69
N VAL A 47 3.82 -2.52 6.62
CA VAL A 47 3.15 -1.40 5.97
C VAL A 47 2.22 -1.97 4.92
N VAL A 48 1.00 -1.43 4.83
CA VAL A 48 0.06 -1.70 3.75
C VAL A 48 -0.07 -0.45 2.88
N GLU A 49 0.01 -0.62 1.57
CA GLU A 49 -0.14 0.46 0.60
C GLU A 49 -1.26 0.15 -0.39
N LEU A 50 -2.07 1.16 -0.68
CA LEU A 50 -3.17 1.10 -1.63
C LEU A 50 -2.90 2.06 -2.77
N CYS A 51 -2.92 1.56 -4.00
CA CYS A 51 -2.91 2.39 -5.21
C CYS A 51 -4.29 2.39 -5.86
N MET A 52 -4.78 3.58 -6.19
CA MET A 52 -6.10 3.79 -6.78
C MET A 52 -6.04 4.91 -7.84
N PRO A 53 -6.94 4.90 -8.86
CA PRO A 53 -7.07 6.04 -9.78
C PRO A 53 -7.43 7.34 -9.04
N GLY A 54 -6.86 8.47 -9.47
CA GLY A 54 -7.07 9.77 -8.83
C GLY A 54 -5.80 10.65 -8.82
N GLY A 55 -5.82 11.72 -8.01
CA GLY A 55 -4.66 12.61 -7.83
C GLY A 55 -4.48 13.70 -8.89
N ALA A 56 -5.54 14.06 -9.61
CA ALA A 56 -5.50 15.09 -10.64
C ALA A 56 -5.02 16.46 -10.12
N ASP A 57 -5.26 16.73 -8.84
CA ASP A 57 -4.81 17.92 -8.09
C ASP A 57 -3.28 18.01 -7.95
N ILE A 58 -2.58 16.88 -7.98
CA ILE A 58 -1.11 16.80 -7.97
C ILE A 58 -0.53 16.42 -9.34
N GLY A 59 -1.35 16.41 -10.40
CA GLY A 59 -0.94 16.01 -11.75
C GLY A 59 -0.79 14.51 -11.96
N ALA A 60 -1.32 13.68 -11.06
CA ALA A 60 -1.33 12.23 -11.16
C ALA A 60 -2.62 11.70 -11.81
N VAL A 61 -2.55 10.46 -12.32
CA VAL A 61 -3.71 9.67 -12.78
C VAL A 61 -4.04 8.50 -11.83
N SER A 62 -3.09 8.11 -10.99
CA SER A 62 -3.30 7.24 -9.84
C SER A 62 -2.36 7.62 -8.70
N VAL A 63 -2.77 7.31 -7.48
CA VAL A 63 -2.00 7.64 -6.27
C VAL A 63 -1.82 6.38 -5.44
N ARG A 64 -0.58 6.09 -5.07
CA ARG A 64 -0.22 5.14 -4.02
C ARG A 64 -0.18 5.87 -2.69
N SER A 65 -0.88 5.31 -1.72
CA SER A 65 -1.01 5.82 -0.36
C SER A 65 -0.63 4.75 0.65
N VAL A 66 -0.01 5.16 1.75
CA VAL A 66 0.13 4.32 2.94
C VAL A 66 -1.22 4.28 3.65
N VAL A 67 -1.65 3.08 4.04
CA VAL A 67 -2.88 2.86 4.81
C VAL A 67 -2.56 3.07 6.28
N GLY A 68 -3.46 3.73 7.01
CA GLY A 68 -3.36 3.90 8.45
C GLY A 68 -4.70 3.69 9.16
N HIS A 69 -4.61 3.35 10.44
CA HIS A 69 -5.72 3.39 11.38
C HIS A 69 -6.11 4.84 11.69
N PRO A 70 -7.38 5.13 12.02
CA PRO A 70 -7.79 6.46 12.45
C PRO A 70 -7.04 6.86 13.72
N SER A 71 -6.35 8.00 13.69
CA SER A 71 -5.57 8.52 14.80
C SER A 71 -5.89 10.01 15.03
N THR A 72 -5.93 10.44 16.29
CA THR A 72 -6.18 11.84 16.65
C THR A 72 -4.86 12.59 16.78
N GLY A 73 -4.17 12.85 15.67
CA GLY A 73 -2.98 13.70 15.67
C GLY A 73 -1.94 13.33 14.62
N ARG A 74 -0.89 14.16 14.51
CA ARG A 74 0.28 13.81 13.70
C ARG A 74 1.07 12.77 14.47
N ALA A 75 0.92 11.51 14.09
CA ALA A 75 1.60 10.43 14.74
C ALA A 75 3.11 10.45 14.39
N GLU A 76 3.96 10.22 15.41
CA GLU A 76 5.40 10.17 15.23
C GLU A 76 5.77 8.94 14.39
N ARG A 77 6.79 9.07 13.54
CA ARG A 77 7.35 7.95 12.76
C ARG A 77 8.44 7.29 13.58
N ASP A 78 8.05 6.46 14.53
CA ASP A 78 8.95 5.86 15.53
C ASP A 78 9.07 4.34 15.46
N VAL A 79 8.28 3.66 14.61
CA VAL A 79 8.39 2.21 14.40
C VAL A 79 9.33 1.90 13.26
N GLU A 80 10.37 1.13 13.55
CA GLU A 80 11.28 0.62 12.53
C GLU A 80 10.70 -0.63 11.87
N ILE A 81 10.50 -0.58 10.55
CA ILE A 81 10.12 -1.73 9.74
C ILE A 81 11.29 -2.08 8.82
N THR A 82 11.71 -3.34 8.87
CA THR A 82 12.70 -3.88 7.94
C THR A 82 12.04 -4.11 6.59
N LEU A 83 12.55 -3.42 5.58
CA LEU A 83 12.18 -3.59 4.17
C LEU A 83 13.40 -4.07 3.36
N PRO A 84 13.19 -4.59 2.14
CA PRO A 84 14.27 -5.15 1.33
C PRO A 84 15.41 -4.18 1.01
N ARG A 85 15.16 -2.87 1.08
CA ARG A 85 16.12 -1.80 0.76
C ARG A 85 16.65 -1.06 2.00
N GLY A 86 16.22 -1.43 3.20
CA GLY A 86 16.63 -0.78 4.43
C GLY A 86 15.55 -0.76 5.50
N ILE A 87 15.81 -0.05 6.59
CA ILE A 87 14.86 0.18 7.67
C ILE A 87 14.12 1.48 7.37
N GLU A 88 12.79 1.45 7.40
CA GLU A 88 11.95 2.63 7.34
C GLU A 88 11.31 2.94 8.69
N ARG A 89 11.15 4.23 8.98
CA ARG A 89 10.44 4.69 10.18
C ARG A 89 9.01 5.04 9.81
N ILE A 90 8.09 4.24 10.34
CA ILE A 90 6.66 4.29 10.05
C ILE A 90 5.92 4.71 11.31
N SER A 91 4.77 5.35 11.12
CA SER A 91 3.95 5.73 12.26
C SER A 91 3.14 4.55 12.79
N ARG A 92 2.91 4.49 14.10
CA ARG A 92 2.26 3.33 14.76
C ARG A 92 0.87 3.03 14.22
N ASP A 93 0.13 4.04 13.80
CA ASP A 93 -1.17 3.91 13.17
C ASP A 93 -1.09 3.36 11.74
N GLU A 94 0.08 3.39 11.10
CA GLU A 94 0.33 2.85 9.76
C GLU A 94 0.93 1.43 9.78
N VAL A 95 1.07 0.82 10.97
CA VAL A 95 1.63 -0.53 11.16
C VAL A 95 0.52 -1.55 11.35
N PHE A 96 0.59 -2.63 10.58
CA PHE A 96 -0.35 -3.74 10.60
C PHE A 96 0.37 -5.02 10.99
N THR A 97 -0.35 -5.94 11.65
CA THR A 97 0.03 -7.35 11.71
C THR A 97 -0.42 -8.07 10.43
N ALA A 98 0.14 -9.26 10.18
CA ALA A 98 -0.24 -10.12 9.06
C ALA A 98 -1.73 -10.46 9.06
N ASP A 99 -2.33 -10.69 10.24
CA ASP A 99 -3.75 -10.99 10.35
C ASP A 99 -4.63 -9.76 10.00
N GLN A 100 -4.24 -8.55 10.43
CA GLN A 100 -4.95 -7.34 10.05
C GLN A 100 -4.83 -7.06 8.55
N ALA A 101 -3.62 -7.18 8.00
CA ALA A 101 -3.38 -7.03 6.57
C ALA A 101 -4.16 -8.08 5.76
N ALA A 102 -4.21 -9.34 6.19
CA ALA A 102 -4.99 -10.37 5.52
C ALA A 102 -6.48 -10.00 5.41
N GLY A 103 -7.06 -9.38 6.46
CA GLY A 103 -8.42 -8.85 6.43
C GLY A 103 -8.63 -7.74 5.41
N LEU A 104 -7.65 -6.83 5.26
CA LEU A 104 -7.65 -5.80 4.22
C LEU A 104 -7.60 -6.42 2.82
N PHE A 105 -6.71 -7.39 2.59
CA PHE A 105 -6.63 -8.09 1.31
C PHE A 105 -7.92 -8.84 0.97
N GLU A 106 -8.55 -9.50 1.94
CA GLU A 106 -9.83 -10.18 1.73
C GLU A 106 -10.95 -9.20 1.37
N THR A 107 -11.02 -8.06 2.08
CA THR A 107 -12.01 -7.00 1.81
C THR A 107 -11.80 -6.41 0.42
N PHE A 108 -10.56 -6.05 0.09
CA PHE A 108 -10.18 -5.50 -1.20
C PHE A 108 -10.47 -6.48 -2.33
N TYR A 109 -10.15 -7.76 -2.16
CA TYR A 109 -10.45 -8.81 -3.14
C TYR A 109 -11.95 -8.93 -3.45
N ARG A 110 -12.81 -8.72 -2.44
CA ARG A 110 -14.26 -8.88 -2.58
C ARG A 110 -14.98 -7.62 -3.05
N THR A 111 -14.43 -6.45 -2.78
CA THR A 111 -15.16 -5.18 -2.86
C THR A 111 -14.42 -4.06 -3.60
N ASP A 112 -13.17 -4.28 -4.01
CA ASP A 112 -12.29 -3.27 -4.60
C ASP A 112 -12.02 -2.04 -3.70
N THR A 113 -12.30 -2.15 -2.39
CA THR A 113 -12.05 -1.15 -1.34
C THR A 113 -11.48 -1.80 -0.09
N ILE A 114 -10.83 -1.02 0.78
CA ILE A 114 -10.33 -1.45 2.09
C ILE A 114 -11.32 -1.17 3.25
N GLY A 115 -12.49 -0.58 2.94
CA GLY A 115 -13.45 -0.08 3.94
C GLY A 115 -13.29 1.41 4.21
N GLU A 116 -14.19 1.98 5.03
CA GLU A 116 -14.24 3.43 5.34
C GLU A 116 -13.50 3.80 6.63
N ASP A 117 -13.07 2.80 7.41
CA ASP A 117 -12.46 2.99 8.73
C ASP A 117 -10.94 3.21 8.67
N TYR A 118 -10.37 3.51 7.50
CA TYR A 118 -8.94 3.71 7.32
C TYR A 118 -8.62 5.08 6.74
N VAL A 119 -7.48 5.62 7.14
CA VAL A 119 -6.92 6.86 6.58
C VAL A 119 -5.89 6.53 5.50
N LEU A 120 -5.80 7.37 4.48
CA LEU A 120 -4.85 7.23 3.39
C LEU A 120 -3.91 8.42 3.38
N ARG A 121 -2.61 8.17 3.54
CA ARG A 121 -1.57 9.18 3.35
C ARG A 121 -0.91 9.00 1.98
N PRO A 122 -1.11 9.93 1.03
CA PRO A 122 -0.51 9.79 -0.30
C PRO A 122 1.02 9.87 -0.21
N VAL A 123 1.71 9.00 -0.95
CA VAL A 123 3.18 8.94 -0.97
C VAL A 123 3.77 9.05 -2.36
N GLU A 124 3.03 8.65 -3.40
CA GLU A 124 3.50 8.69 -4.77
C GLU A 124 2.30 8.76 -5.71
N GLY A 125 2.33 9.67 -6.68
CA GLY A 125 1.40 9.73 -7.80
C GLY A 125 2.07 9.25 -9.09
N TYR A 126 1.33 8.52 -9.91
CA TYR A 126 1.78 8.09 -11.25
C TYR A 126 1.15 8.99 -12.29
N THR A 127 1.95 9.45 -13.26
CA THR A 127 1.47 10.24 -14.40
C THR A 127 1.09 9.32 -15.56
N ALA A 128 0.29 9.83 -16.50
CA ALA A 128 -0.19 9.04 -17.64
C ALA A 128 0.94 8.55 -18.57
N ASP A 129 2.07 9.27 -18.61
CA ASP A 129 3.27 8.94 -19.38
C ASP A 129 4.25 8.03 -18.62
N GLY A 130 3.85 7.52 -17.44
CA GLY A 130 4.66 6.61 -16.62
C GLY A 130 5.72 7.30 -15.77
N GLY A 131 5.62 8.62 -15.59
CA GLY A 131 6.39 9.38 -14.62
C GLY A 131 5.80 9.31 -13.20
N HIS A 132 6.49 9.96 -12.27
CA HIS A 132 6.16 9.99 -10.85
C HIS A 132 6.07 11.43 -10.34
N VAL A 133 5.10 11.69 -9.47
CA VAL A 133 4.96 12.94 -8.71
C VAL A 133 4.88 12.61 -7.23
N TYR A 134 5.46 13.46 -6.37
CA TYR A 134 5.50 13.23 -4.93
C TYR A 134 4.67 14.29 -4.22
N PRO A 135 3.64 13.92 -3.44
CA PRO A 135 2.87 14.86 -2.64
C PRO A 135 3.75 15.56 -1.60
N GLU A 136 3.46 16.82 -1.30
CA GLU A 136 4.08 17.51 -0.16
C GLU A 136 3.58 16.88 1.15
N THR A 137 4.49 16.29 1.94
CA THR A 137 4.19 15.59 3.22
C THR A 137 4.36 16.47 4.45
#